data_AF-A0A4Y8PAT2-F1
#
_entry.id   AF-A0A4Y8PAT2-F1
#
_cell.length_a   1.000
_cell.length_b   1.000
_cell.length_c   1.000
_cell.angle_alpha   90.00
_cell.angle_beta   90.00
_cell.angle_gamma   90.00
#
_symmetry.space_group_name_H-M   'P 1'
#
loop_
_entity.id
_entity.type
_entity.pdbx_description
1 polymer ?
#
loop_
_entity_poly.entity_id
_entity_poly.type
_entity_poly.pdbx_seq_one_letter_code
_entity_poly.pdbx_strand_id
1 'polypeptide(L)'
;MNFIIEWPKPWKKWADAVSSNLIDGFWIESYEEYWPKIFPDGSLVYAQKTNDNQWLLLRENAWIDYGFENFDEFIEALLSKRIEADRASKIIMLGNYRKLPRVNYLGSIRGSILINGQKAMHFLFINDNEFHNVRLLAHKIDRDCVVEREIFFQEFIDKLKSIFLNNEDNRIKLIRIGIFLGFFTAIFSLIAFFWKKGIFLAILSQIACLWIFWRIGKE
;
A
#
# COMPACT_ATOMS: atom_id res chain seq x y z
N MET A 1 -0.65 -41.51 4.73
CA MET A 1 -0.44 -40.65 3.55
C MET A 1 0.01 -39.29 4.04
N ASN A 2 1.27 -38.93 3.86
CA ASN A 2 1.71 -37.55 4.06
C ASN A 2 1.20 -36.76 2.85
N PHE A 3 0.13 -35.99 3.03
CA PHE A 3 -0.26 -35.00 2.04
C PHE A 3 0.84 -33.95 2.00
N ILE A 4 1.72 -34.04 1.00
CA ILE A 4 2.57 -32.90 0.65
C ILE A 4 1.60 -31.84 0.13
N ILE A 5 1.29 -30.85 0.96
CA ILE A 5 0.45 -29.72 0.57
C ILE A 5 1.27 -28.93 -0.45
N GLU A 6 0.97 -29.10 -1.74
CA GLU A 6 1.58 -28.30 -2.79
C GLU A 6 1.12 -26.85 -2.70
N TRP A 7 2.00 -25.92 -3.07
CA TRP A 7 1.64 -24.51 -3.16
C TRP A 7 0.53 -24.31 -4.21
N PRO A 8 -0.58 -23.65 -3.84
CA PRO A 8 -1.68 -23.44 -4.76
C PRO A 8 -1.26 -22.54 -5.92
N LYS A 9 -1.80 -22.79 -7.12
CA LYS A 9 -1.74 -21.78 -8.18
C LYS A 9 -2.64 -20.60 -7.76
N PRO A 10 -2.19 -19.34 -7.91
CA PRO A 10 -1.02 -18.88 -8.68
C PRO A 10 0.29 -18.74 -7.87
N TRP A 11 0.26 -18.92 -6.55
CA TRP A 11 1.37 -18.65 -5.63
C TRP A 11 2.57 -19.57 -5.79
N LYS A 12 2.42 -20.73 -6.44
CA LYS A 12 3.54 -21.63 -6.74
C LYS A 12 4.72 -20.91 -7.42
N LYS A 13 4.48 -20.05 -8.42
CA LYS A 13 5.56 -19.30 -9.11
C LYS A 13 6.33 -18.38 -8.15
N TRP A 14 5.63 -17.78 -7.20
CA TRP A 14 6.20 -16.89 -6.19
C TRP A 14 6.94 -17.65 -5.10
N ALA A 15 6.41 -18.79 -4.66
CA ALA A 15 7.10 -19.71 -3.76
C ALA A 15 8.39 -20.27 -4.38
N ASP A 16 8.35 -20.66 -5.67
CA ASP A 16 9.54 -21.11 -6.41
C ASP A 16 10.59 -19.98 -6.52
N ALA A 17 10.16 -18.73 -6.61
CA ALA A 17 11.07 -17.58 -6.62
C ALA A 17 11.74 -17.33 -5.26
N VAL A 18 11.05 -17.63 -4.15
CA VAL A 18 11.66 -17.65 -2.81
C VAL A 18 12.74 -18.73 -2.73
N SER A 19 12.41 -19.94 -3.17
CA SER A 19 13.33 -21.07 -3.21
C SER A 19 14.53 -20.87 -4.16
N SER A 20 14.36 -20.03 -5.18
CA SER A 20 15.42 -19.64 -6.10
C SER A 20 16.22 -18.41 -5.65
N ASN A 21 16.03 -17.93 -4.41
CA ASN A 21 16.69 -16.73 -3.86
C ASN A 21 16.45 -15.43 -4.66
N LEU A 22 15.35 -15.33 -5.40
CA LEU A 22 15.00 -14.10 -6.12
C LEU A 22 14.34 -13.06 -5.19
N ILE A 23 13.58 -13.56 -4.22
CA ILE A 23 12.91 -12.80 -3.16
C ILE A 23 13.02 -13.58 -1.87
N ASP A 24 12.96 -12.89 -0.72
CA ASP A 24 13.07 -13.52 0.58
C ASP A 24 11.69 -13.91 1.16
N GLY A 25 10.64 -13.31 0.61
CA GLY A 25 9.25 -13.48 1.02
C GLY A 25 8.34 -12.58 0.19
N PHE A 26 7.03 -12.70 0.39
CA PHE A 26 6.03 -11.89 -0.31
C PHE A 26 4.73 -11.75 0.49
N TRP A 27 3.88 -10.82 0.07
CA TRP A 27 2.57 -10.54 0.67
C TRP A 27 1.45 -11.25 -0.07
N ILE A 28 0.41 -11.67 0.65
CA ILE A 28 -0.83 -12.19 0.06
C ILE A 28 -2.06 -11.69 0.80
N GLU A 29 -3.13 -11.40 0.05
CA GLU A 29 -4.48 -11.20 0.59
C GLU A 29 -5.22 -12.55 0.61
N SER A 30 -5.02 -13.35 1.67
CA SER A 30 -5.67 -14.66 1.82
C SER A 30 -5.72 -15.13 3.29
N TYR A 31 -6.31 -16.30 3.59
CA TYR A 31 -6.49 -16.86 4.94
C TYR A 31 -5.50 -17.97 5.29
N GLU A 32 -5.00 -18.00 6.54
CA GLU A 32 -3.89 -18.86 7.01
C GLU A 32 -4.00 -20.35 6.72
N GLU A 33 -5.22 -20.83 6.69
CA GLU A 33 -5.54 -22.24 6.57
C GLU A 33 -5.11 -22.85 5.22
N TYR A 34 -4.71 -22.04 4.23
CA TYR A 34 -4.51 -22.48 2.85
C TYR A 34 -3.06 -22.48 2.35
N TRP A 35 -2.08 -21.92 3.07
CA TRP A 35 -0.68 -21.99 2.63
C TRP A 35 0.09 -23.17 3.24
N PRO A 36 0.97 -23.81 2.45
CA PRO A 36 1.90 -24.81 2.97
C PRO A 36 2.79 -24.23 4.07
N LYS A 37 3.22 -25.08 5.01
CA LYS A 37 4.16 -24.71 6.09
C LYS A 37 5.63 -24.65 5.64
N ILE A 38 5.90 -25.08 4.41
CA ILE A 38 7.25 -25.27 3.87
C ILE A 38 7.29 -24.69 2.46
N PHE A 39 8.34 -23.92 2.14
CA PHE A 39 8.64 -23.49 0.78
C PHE A 39 9.15 -24.67 -0.09
N PRO A 40 9.15 -24.55 -1.42
CA PRO A 40 9.64 -25.61 -2.31
C PRO A 40 11.09 -26.08 -2.06
N ASP A 41 11.94 -25.25 -1.44
CA ASP A 41 13.32 -25.57 -1.05
C ASP A 41 13.44 -26.34 0.27
N GLY A 42 12.32 -26.59 0.97
CA GLY A 42 12.31 -27.29 2.26
C GLY A 42 12.42 -26.37 3.48
N SER A 43 12.58 -25.06 3.29
CA SER A 43 12.62 -24.09 4.38
C SER A 43 11.24 -23.84 4.98
N LEU A 44 11.19 -23.48 6.27
CA LEU A 44 9.94 -23.16 6.94
C LEU A 44 9.34 -21.84 6.44
N VAL A 45 8.01 -21.79 6.40
CA VAL A 45 7.24 -20.56 6.12
C VAL A 45 6.93 -19.86 7.43
N TYR A 46 7.50 -18.68 7.63
CA TYR A 46 7.14 -17.77 8.70
C TYR A 46 6.04 -16.84 8.21
N ALA A 47 4.94 -16.77 8.94
CA ALA A 47 3.77 -16.01 8.54
C ALA A 47 3.40 -14.95 9.57
N GLN A 48 3.07 -13.74 9.12
CA GLN A 48 2.55 -12.67 9.97
C GLN A 48 1.34 -12.01 9.32
N LYS A 49 0.21 -11.99 10.03
CA LYS A 49 -0.99 -11.25 9.64
C LYS A 49 -0.87 -9.78 10.01
N THR A 50 -1.33 -8.89 9.14
CA THR A 50 -1.49 -7.47 9.44
C THR A 50 -2.96 -7.11 9.69
N ASN A 51 -3.19 -5.92 10.23
CA ASN A 51 -4.53 -5.39 10.48
C ASN A 51 -5.36 -5.25 9.19
N ASP A 52 -4.70 -5.16 8.03
CA ASP A 52 -5.33 -4.99 6.72
C ASP A 52 -5.70 -6.34 6.07
N ASN A 53 -5.71 -7.44 6.84
CA ASN A 53 -5.92 -8.82 6.36
C ASN A 53 -4.91 -9.30 5.30
N GLN A 54 -3.74 -8.66 5.24
CA GLN A 54 -2.62 -9.14 4.45
C GLN A 54 -1.74 -10.05 5.28
N TRP A 55 -1.18 -11.07 4.65
CA TRP A 55 -0.22 -11.96 5.25
C TRP A 55 1.14 -11.78 4.61
N LEU A 56 2.15 -11.54 5.42
CA LEU A 56 3.53 -11.70 5.03
C LEU A 56 3.88 -13.18 5.14
N LEU A 57 4.38 -13.76 4.06
CA LEU A 57 4.99 -15.09 4.06
C LEU A 57 6.49 -14.91 3.81
N LEU A 58 7.31 -15.34 4.76
CA LEU A 58 8.74 -15.11 4.81
C LEU A 58 9.51 -16.42 4.94
N ARG A 59 10.60 -16.56 4.19
CA ARG A 59 11.50 -17.70 4.30
C ARG A 59 12.18 -17.72 5.66
N GLU A 60 12.36 -18.93 6.19
CA GLU A 60 13.20 -19.18 7.35
C GLU A 60 14.54 -18.42 7.30
N ASN A 61 14.88 -17.75 8.41
CA ASN A 61 16.10 -16.96 8.61
C ASN A 61 16.29 -15.75 7.68
N ALA A 62 15.31 -15.40 6.84
CA ALA A 62 15.43 -14.24 5.95
C ALA A 62 15.60 -12.91 6.69
N TRP A 63 15.10 -12.79 7.93
CA TRP A 63 15.22 -11.57 8.74
C TRP A 63 16.67 -11.19 9.06
N ILE A 64 17.61 -12.16 9.00
CA ILE A 64 19.05 -11.92 9.23
C ILE A 64 19.60 -10.97 8.17
N ASP A 65 19.12 -11.06 6.91
CA ASP A 65 19.52 -10.17 5.82
C ASP A 65 19.07 -8.71 6.02
N TYR A 66 18.20 -8.49 7.02
CA TYR A 66 17.69 -7.18 7.42
C TYR A 66 18.27 -6.72 8.76
N GLY A 67 19.20 -7.50 9.35
CA GLY A 67 19.94 -7.14 10.56
C GLY A 67 19.23 -7.43 11.89
N PHE A 68 18.29 -8.39 11.90
CA PHE A 68 17.55 -8.79 13.11
C PHE A 68 17.97 -10.20 13.55
N GLU A 69 17.96 -10.46 14.86
CA GLU A 69 18.38 -11.75 15.42
C GLU A 69 17.26 -12.79 15.32
N ASN A 70 16.01 -12.36 15.43
CA ASN A 70 14.84 -13.22 15.40
C ASN A 70 13.67 -12.61 14.61
N PHE A 71 12.68 -13.45 14.32
CA PHE A 71 11.51 -13.08 13.53
C PHE A 71 10.65 -12.01 14.23
N ASP A 72 10.49 -12.07 15.55
CA ASP A 72 9.63 -11.14 16.30
C ASP A 72 10.18 -9.70 16.27
N GLU A 73 11.48 -9.52 16.48
CA GLU A 73 12.16 -8.23 16.35
C GLU A 73 12.01 -7.63 14.94
N PHE A 74 12.15 -8.49 13.93
CA PHE A 74 11.94 -8.10 12.55
C PHE A 74 10.50 -7.65 12.31
N ILE A 75 9.50 -8.40 12.79
CA ILE A 75 8.08 -8.04 12.66
C ILE A 75 7.78 -6.72 13.39
N GLU A 76 8.29 -6.51 14.60
CA GLU A 76 8.12 -5.25 15.33
C GLU A 76 8.69 -4.08 14.52
N ALA A 77 9.90 -4.23 13.97
CA ALA A 77 10.53 -3.20 13.15
C ALA A 77 9.81 -2.96 11.82
N LEU A 78 9.31 -4.01 11.18
CA LEU A 78 8.52 -3.95 9.96
C LEU A 78 7.22 -3.18 10.20
N LEU A 79 6.40 -3.60 11.18
CA LEU A 79 5.12 -2.97 11.49
C LEU A 79 5.28 -1.52 11.96
N SER A 80 6.40 -1.21 12.63
CA SER A 80 6.78 0.15 13.02
C SER A 80 7.36 1.00 11.88
N LYS A 81 7.42 0.45 10.65
CA LYS A 81 7.95 1.10 9.45
C LYS A 81 9.37 1.65 9.62
N ARG A 82 10.25 0.86 10.25
CA ARG A 82 11.66 1.24 10.53
C ARG A 82 12.65 0.73 9.47
N ILE A 83 12.24 -0.22 8.63
CA ILE A 83 13.13 -0.93 7.72
C ILE A 83 13.14 -0.27 6.34
N GLU A 84 14.32 0.09 5.84
CA GLU A 84 14.51 0.63 4.49
C GLU A 84 14.76 -0.49 3.47
N ALA A 85 14.46 -0.21 2.20
CA ALA A 85 14.77 -1.11 1.08
C ALA A 85 15.70 -0.38 0.11
N ASP A 86 16.67 -1.11 -0.45
CA ASP A 86 17.63 -0.61 -1.43
C ASP A 86 17.50 -1.33 -2.79
N ARG A 87 16.75 -2.42 -2.85
CA ARG A 87 16.59 -3.29 -4.02
C ARG A 87 15.15 -3.75 -4.21
N ALA A 88 14.78 -4.09 -5.44
CA ALA A 88 13.42 -4.51 -5.82
C ALA A 88 12.88 -5.69 -5.00
N SER A 89 13.71 -6.68 -4.66
CA SER A 89 13.29 -7.83 -3.86
C SER A 89 12.92 -7.44 -2.43
N LYS A 90 13.68 -6.55 -1.79
CA LYS A 90 13.34 -5.99 -0.48
C LYS A 90 12.08 -5.11 -0.55
N ILE A 91 11.85 -4.40 -1.66
CA ILE A 91 10.63 -3.60 -1.84
C ILE A 91 9.40 -4.52 -1.89
N ILE A 92 9.46 -5.62 -2.65
CA ILE A 92 8.39 -6.63 -2.70
C ILE A 92 8.17 -7.24 -1.31
N MET A 93 9.25 -7.61 -0.61
CA MET A 93 9.20 -8.25 0.70
C MET A 93 8.65 -7.32 1.79
N LEU A 94 9.08 -6.04 1.83
CA LEU A 94 8.64 -5.09 2.86
C LEU A 94 7.26 -4.46 2.53
N GLY A 95 6.85 -4.50 1.26
CA GLY A 95 5.53 -4.06 0.82
C GLY A 95 5.19 -2.62 1.24
N ASN A 96 4.02 -2.46 1.87
CA ASN A 96 3.53 -1.17 2.39
C ASN A 96 4.19 -0.71 3.70
N TYR A 97 5.01 -1.56 4.33
CA TYR A 97 5.59 -1.32 5.64
C TYR A 97 7.05 -0.85 5.59
N ARG A 98 7.60 -0.65 4.38
CA ARG A 98 8.92 -0.04 4.19
C ARG A 98 8.95 1.40 4.72
N LYS A 99 10.06 1.77 5.37
CA LYS A 99 10.43 3.15 5.68
C LYS A 99 10.84 3.89 4.41
N LEU A 100 10.22 5.05 4.17
CA LEU A 100 10.56 5.92 3.06
C LEU A 100 11.47 7.06 3.55
N PRO A 101 12.75 7.12 3.13
CA PRO A 101 13.65 8.19 3.53
C PRO A 101 13.20 9.52 2.91
N ARG A 102 13.08 10.56 3.74
CA ARG A 102 12.97 11.98 3.32
C ARG A 102 11.72 12.36 2.51
N VAL A 103 10.73 11.48 2.37
CA VAL A 103 9.48 11.75 1.66
C VAL A 103 8.31 11.63 2.63
N ASN A 104 7.54 12.71 2.80
CA ASN A 104 6.27 12.63 3.50
C ASN A 104 5.35 11.67 2.75
N TYR A 105 4.55 10.90 3.48
CA TYR A 105 3.66 9.87 2.95
C TYR A 105 2.86 10.24 1.67
N LEU A 106 2.45 11.51 1.57
CA LEU A 106 1.73 12.07 0.40
C LEU A 106 2.56 12.18 -0.89
N GLY A 107 3.89 12.14 -0.80
CA GLY A 107 4.81 12.11 -1.94
C GLY A 107 5.27 10.70 -2.32
N SER A 108 4.84 9.67 -1.57
CA SER A 108 5.12 8.29 -1.92
C SER A 108 4.19 7.80 -3.02
N ILE A 109 4.70 7.00 -3.94
CA ILE A 109 3.89 6.39 -4.98
C ILE A 109 3.64 4.94 -4.56
N ARG A 110 2.38 4.51 -4.60
CA ARG A 110 1.97 3.13 -4.35
C ARG A 110 1.90 2.34 -5.63
N GLY A 111 2.29 1.08 -5.55
CA GLY A 111 2.13 0.10 -6.60
C GLY A 111 1.41 -1.12 -6.08
N SER A 112 0.77 -1.83 -7.00
CA SER A 112 0.21 -3.15 -6.72
C SER A 112 0.60 -4.14 -7.80
N ILE A 113 0.69 -5.40 -7.40
CA ILE A 113 0.81 -6.54 -8.29
C ILE A 113 -0.54 -7.23 -8.31
N LEU A 114 -1.09 -7.39 -9.50
CA LEU A 114 -2.28 -8.17 -9.76
C LEU A 114 -1.87 -9.52 -10.32
N ILE A 115 -2.45 -10.58 -9.76
CA ILE A 115 -2.27 -11.95 -10.22
C ILE A 115 -3.65 -12.50 -10.55
N ASN A 116 -3.83 -13.01 -11.77
CA ASN A 116 -5.14 -13.42 -12.31
C ASN A 116 -6.21 -12.31 -12.19
N GLY A 117 -5.81 -11.04 -12.34
CA GLY A 117 -6.71 -9.89 -12.25
C GLY A 117 -7.14 -9.49 -10.83
N GLN A 118 -6.65 -10.18 -9.79
CA GLN A 118 -6.90 -9.82 -8.39
C GLN A 118 -5.66 -9.14 -7.79
N LYS A 119 -5.88 -8.09 -6.99
CA LYS A 119 -4.79 -7.46 -6.25
C LYS A 119 -4.23 -8.45 -5.25
N ALA A 120 -2.92 -8.65 -5.30
CA ALA A 120 -2.20 -9.67 -4.56
C ALA A 120 -1.21 -9.05 -3.58
N MET A 121 -0.44 -8.06 -4.07
CA MET A 121 0.63 -7.43 -3.30
C MET A 121 0.57 -5.92 -3.45
N HIS A 122 0.91 -5.22 -2.38
CA HIS A 122 1.00 -3.77 -2.36
C HIS A 122 2.38 -3.35 -1.87
N PHE A 123 2.94 -2.32 -2.51
CA PHE A 123 4.27 -1.83 -2.19
C PHE A 123 4.39 -0.33 -2.37
N LEU A 124 5.35 0.25 -1.67
CA LEU A 124 5.70 1.68 -1.74
C LEU A 124 7.01 1.89 -2.50
N PHE A 125 7.03 2.92 -3.34
CA PHE A 125 8.23 3.35 -4.05
C PHE A 125 8.38 4.88 -4.03
N ILE A 126 9.64 5.30 -4.17
CA ILE A 126 10.07 6.70 -4.07
C ILE A 126 10.13 7.35 -5.45
N ASN A 127 10.43 6.59 -6.49
CA ASN A 127 10.60 7.08 -7.85
C ASN A 127 10.28 6.02 -8.91
N ASP A 128 10.21 6.47 -10.16
CA ASP A 128 9.86 5.62 -11.30
C ASP A 128 10.89 4.52 -11.60
N ASN A 129 12.14 4.69 -11.19
CA ASN A 129 13.19 3.68 -11.35
C ASN A 129 12.97 2.49 -10.40
N GLU A 130 12.61 2.75 -9.13
CA GLU A 130 12.21 1.69 -8.20
C GLU A 130 11.00 0.91 -8.73
N PHE A 131 9.98 1.62 -9.24
CA PHE A 131 8.82 0.98 -9.85
C PHE A 131 9.19 0.10 -11.04
N HIS A 132 10.03 0.61 -11.94
CA HIS A 132 10.49 -0.15 -13.11
C HIS A 132 11.22 -1.42 -12.69
N ASN A 133 12.12 -1.35 -11.71
CA ASN A 133 12.89 -2.50 -11.24
C ASN A 133 12.01 -3.54 -10.54
N VAL A 134 11.04 -3.10 -9.72
CA VAL A 134 10.03 -3.99 -9.13
C VAL A 134 9.21 -4.68 -10.21
N ARG A 135 8.77 -3.94 -11.24
CA ARG A 135 8.04 -4.50 -12.36
C ARG A 135 8.84 -5.55 -13.13
N LEU A 136 10.11 -5.29 -13.41
CA LEU A 136 10.99 -6.26 -14.07
C LEU A 136 11.16 -7.53 -13.24
N LEU A 137 11.35 -7.39 -11.92
CA LEU A 137 11.46 -8.54 -11.02
C LEU A 137 10.14 -9.33 -10.95
N ALA A 138 9.00 -8.65 -10.82
CA ALA A 138 7.69 -9.30 -10.80
C ALA A 138 7.42 -10.09 -12.08
N HIS A 139 7.69 -9.53 -13.27
CA HIS A 139 7.54 -10.25 -14.54
C HIS A 139 8.56 -11.37 -14.73
N LYS A 140 9.73 -11.29 -14.09
CA LYS A 140 10.70 -12.40 -14.05
C LYS A 140 10.15 -13.59 -13.26
N ILE A 141 9.42 -13.33 -12.17
CA ILE A 141 8.79 -14.34 -11.32
C ILE A 141 7.52 -14.89 -11.99
N ASP A 142 6.63 -13.99 -12.37
CA ASP A 142 5.36 -14.31 -13.00
C ASP A 142 5.11 -13.40 -14.20
N ARG A 143 5.33 -13.95 -15.41
CA ARG A 143 5.13 -13.23 -16.67
C ARG A 143 3.72 -12.71 -16.86
N ASP A 144 2.73 -13.37 -16.24
CA ASP A 144 1.31 -13.06 -16.42
C ASP A 144 0.79 -12.05 -15.40
N CYS A 145 1.59 -11.70 -14.39
CA CYS A 145 1.20 -10.69 -13.41
C CYS A 145 1.14 -9.30 -14.06
N VAL A 146 0.29 -8.43 -13.53
CA VAL A 146 0.21 -7.02 -13.93
C VAL A 146 0.72 -6.16 -12.80
N VAL A 147 1.64 -5.25 -13.08
CA VAL A 147 2.17 -4.31 -12.07
C VAL A 147 1.67 -2.92 -12.41
N GLU A 148 0.86 -2.35 -11.53
CA GLU A 148 0.16 -1.09 -11.75
C GLU A 148 0.56 -0.04 -10.72
N ARG A 149 0.45 1.24 -11.11
CA ARG A 149 0.55 2.37 -10.19
C ARG A 149 -0.83 2.67 -9.63
N GLU A 150 -0.94 2.84 -8.33
CA GLU A 150 -2.20 3.21 -7.71
C GLU A 150 -2.37 4.73 -7.76
N ILE A 151 -3.42 5.19 -8.44
CA ILE A 151 -3.69 6.62 -8.66
C ILE A 151 -4.56 7.21 -7.53
N PHE A 152 -5.35 6.38 -6.85
CA PHE A 152 -6.27 6.81 -5.79
C PHE A 152 -6.12 5.95 -4.54
N PHE A 153 -6.09 6.60 -3.38
CA PHE A 153 -5.75 5.96 -2.10
C PHE A 153 -6.98 5.67 -1.25
N GLN A 154 -7.08 4.45 -0.71
CA GLN A 154 -8.06 4.10 0.32
C GLN A 154 -7.85 4.96 1.57
N GLU A 155 -6.61 5.26 1.95
CA GLU A 155 -6.30 6.10 3.12
C GLU A 155 -6.55 7.59 2.88
N PHE A 156 -6.49 8.08 1.63
CA PHE A 156 -7.01 9.41 1.31
C PHE A 156 -8.52 9.41 1.52
N ILE A 157 -9.21 8.34 1.09
CA ILE A 157 -10.63 8.14 1.38
C ILE A 157 -10.87 7.97 2.88
N ASP A 158 -10.01 7.30 3.64
CA ASP A 158 -10.21 7.08 5.08
C ASP A 158 -9.85 8.33 5.89
N LYS A 159 -8.91 9.14 5.41
CA LYS A 159 -8.60 10.47 5.96
C LYS A 159 -9.68 11.48 5.59
N LEU A 160 -10.29 11.37 4.42
CA LEU A 160 -11.53 12.08 4.09
C LEU A 160 -12.63 11.63 5.04
N LYS A 161 -12.87 10.32 5.17
CA LYS A 161 -13.85 9.77 6.10
C LYS A 161 -13.60 10.22 7.52
N SER A 162 -12.36 10.27 8.02
CA SER A 162 -12.09 10.73 9.38
C SER A 162 -12.40 12.21 9.57
N ILE A 163 -12.17 13.04 8.54
CA ILE A 163 -12.65 14.43 8.51
C ILE A 163 -14.19 14.49 8.50
N PHE A 164 -14.87 13.56 7.80
CA PHE A 164 -16.33 13.53 7.64
C PHE A 164 -17.10 12.77 8.73
N LEU A 165 -16.49 11.85 9.47
CA LEU A 165 -17.16 10.87 10.34
C LEU A 165 -16.70 10.94 11.80
N ASN A 166 -15.72 11.76 12.16
CA ASN A 166 -15.40 11.97 13.57
C ASN A 166 -16.59 12.61 14.31
N ASN A 167 -16.87 12.09 15.52
CA ASN A 167 -17.80 12.62 16.53
C ASN A 167 -17.25 13.89 17.21
N GLU A 168 -16.70 14.81 16.43
CA GLU A 168 -16.33 16.15 16.92
C GLU A 168 -17.55 17.08 16.90
N ASP A 169 -17.50 18.11 17.75
CA ASP A 169 -18.46 19.22 17.78
C ASP A 169 -18.77 19.71 16.35
N ASN A 170 -20.06 19.83 16.01
CA ASN A 170 -20.55 20.11 14.65
C ASN A 170 -19.89 21.36 14.06
N ARG A 171 -19.60 22.35 14.91
CA ARG A 171 -18.95 23.60 14.51
C ARG A 171 -17.52 23.38 14.00
N ILE A 172 -16.72 22.57 14.71
CA ILE A 172 -15.33 22.26 14.33
C ILE A 172 -15.32 21.45 13.03
N LYS A 173 -16.25 20.52 12.88
CA LYS A 173 -16.44 19.72 11.67
C LYS A 173 -16.77 20.59 10.46
N LEU A 174 -17.71 21.53 10.59
CA LEU A 174 -18.06 22.46 9.54
C LEU A 174 -16.86 23.36 9.16
N ILE A 175 -16.07 23.86 10.12
CA ILE A 175 -14.86 24.66 9.85
C ILE A 175 -13.87 23.87 8.99
N ARG A 176 -13.58 22.60 9.35
CA ARG A 176 -12.64 21.75 8.59
C ARG A 176 -13.12 21.48 7.16
N ILE A 177 -14.41 21.22 6.97
CA ILE A 177 -14.99 21.02 5.63
C ILE A 177 -14.91 22.32 4.81
N GLY A 178 -15.18 23.48 5.43
CA GLY A 178 -15.02 24.78 4.79
C GLY A 178 -13.58 25.04 4.31
N ILE A 179 -12.59 24.80 5.17
CA ILE A 179 -11.16 24.93 4.80
C ILE A 179 -10.80 23.98 3.65
N PHE A 180 -11.28 22.73 3.72
CA PHE A 180 -11.03 21.73 2.68
C PHE A 180 -11.63 22.13 1.33
N LEU A 181 -12.87 22.59 1.29
CA LEU A 181 -13.51 23.09 0.06
C LEU A 181 -12.85 24.38 -0.46
N GLY A 182 -12.34 25.24 0.43
CA GLY A 182 -11.53 26.39 0.05
C GLY A 182 -10.25 25.96 -0.69
N PHE A 183 -9.57 24.94 -0.19
CA PHE A 183 -8.38 24.38 -0.85
C PHE A 183 -8.70 23.75 -2.21
N PHE A 184 -9.81 23.00 -2.32
CA PHE A 184 -10.28 22.45 -3.59
C PHE A 184 -10.66 23.54 -4.60
N THR A 185 -11.23 24.65 -4.14
CA THR A 185 -11.52 25.81 -5.00
C THR A 185 -10.24 26.37 -5.61
N ALA A 186 -9.17 26.51 -4.80
CA ALA A 186 -7.87 26.98 -5.29
C ALA A 186 -7.25 26.00 -6.31
N ILE A 187 -7.30 24.69 -6.03
CA ILE A 187 -6.81 23.66 -6.95
C ILE A 187 -7.60 23.66 -8.26
N PHE A 188 -8.93 23.67 -8.21
CA PHE A 188 -9.75 23.68 -9.42
C PHE A 188 -9.61 24.97 -10.20
N SER A 189 -9.36 26.10 -9.54
CA SER A 189 -9.02 27.37 -10.20
C SER A 189 -7.67 27.28 -10.91
N LEU A 190 -6.70 26.54 -10.36
CA LEU A 190 -5.43 26.27 -11.03
C LEU A 190 -5.59 25.33 -12.23
N ILE A 191 -6.43 24.29 -12.09
CA ILE A 191 -6.75 23.33 -13.16
C ILE A 191 -7.57 24.00 -14.27
N ALA A 192 -8.39 25.00 -13.95
CA ALA A 192 -9.20 25.76 -14.89
C ALA A 192 -8.39 26.45 -16.00
N PHE A 193 -7.10 26.78 -15.74
CA PHE A 193 -6.19 27.30 -16.77
C PHE A 193 -5.96 26.31 -17.92
N PHE A 194 -6.08 25.01 -17.65
CA PHE A 194 -5.81 23.94 -18.61
C PHE A 194 -7.08 23.18 -19.02
N TRP A 195 -8.15 23.29 -18.23
CA TRP A 195 -9.39 22.56 -18.48
C TRP A 195 -10.62 23.41 -18.15
N LYS A 196 -11.36 23.85 -19.18
CA LYS A 196 -12.52 24.75 -19.04
C LYS A 196 -13.61 24.24 -18.09
N LYS A 197 -13.77 22.92 -17.94
CA LYS A 197 -14.71 22.33 -16.96
C LYS A 197 -14.27 22.51 -15.51
N GLY A 198 -12.98 22.78 -15.28
CA GLY A 198 -12.43 23.12 -13.96
C GLY A 198 -13.00 24.41 -13.38
N ILE A 199 -13.39 25.38 -14.22
CA ILE A 199 -14.05 26.63 -13.78
C ILE A 199 -15.36 26.32 -13.07
N PHE A 200 -16.17 25.42 -13.64
CA PHE A 200 -17.47 25.05 -13.07
C PHE A 200 -17.31 24.34 -11.71
N LEU A 201 -16.31 23.45 -11.60
CA LEU A 201 -15.97 22.76 -10.35
C LEU A 201 -15.43 23.71 -9.29
N ALA A 202 -14.63 24.70 -9.67
CA ALA A 202 -14.15 25.74 -8.77
C ALA A 202 -15.31 26.57 -8.21
N ILE A 203 -16.23 27.02 -9.07
CA ILE A 203 -17.42 27.79 -8.67
C ILE A 203 -18.31 26.96 -7.73
N LEU A 204 -18.59 25.70 -8.04
CA LEU A 204 -19.36 24.81 -7.16
C LEU A 204 -18.69 24.63 -5.79
N SER A 205 -17.38 24.41 -5.78
CA SER A 205 -16.59 24.26 -4.54
C SER A 205 -16.62 25.54 -3.70
N GLN A 206 -16.56 26.71 -4.35
CA GLN A 206 -16.62 28.01 -3.70
C GLN A 206 -18.00 28.29 -3.10
N ILE A 207 -19.07 27.98 -3.83
CA ILE A 207 -20.46 28.14 -3.35
C ILE A 207 -20.69 27.23 -2.13
N ALA A 208 -20.25 25.98 -2.19
CA ALA A 208 -20.35 25.04 -1.07
C ALA A 208 -19.54 25.51 0.15
N CYS A 209 -18.33 26.04 -0.07
CA CYS A 209 -17.49 26.62 0.99
C CYS A 209 -18.17 27.80 1.69
N LEU A 210 -18.68 28.76 0.92
CA LEU A 210 -19.38 29.94 1.44
C LEU A 210 -20.65 29.55 2.21
N TRP A 211 -21.40 28.57 1.71
CA TRP A 211 -22.60 28.07 2.38
C TRP A 211 -22.27 27.45 3.75
N ILE A 212 -21.18 26.69 3.85
CA ILE A 212 -20.71 26.10 5.12
C ILE A 212 -20.28 27.18 6.10
N PHE A 213 -19.46 28.16 5.68
CA PHE A 213 -19.05 29.26 6.57
C PHE A 213 -20.22 30.14 7.02
N TRP A 214 -21.21 30.36 6.15
CA TRP A 214 -22.43 31.06 6.52
C TRP A 214 -23.25 30.29 7.57
N ARG A 215 -23.31 28.96 7.47
CA ARG A 215 -23.99 28.11 8.46
C ARG A 215 -23.31 28.16 9.82
N ILE A 216 -21.97 28.16 9.86
CA ILE A 216 -21.18 28.28 11.10
C ILE A 216 -21.41 29.63 11.80
N GLY A 217 -21.66 30.71 11.04
CA GLY A 217 -21.95 32.03 11.61
C GLY A 217 -23.34 32.18 12.24
N LYS A 218 -24.23 31.20 12.04
CA LYS A 218 -25.58 31.15 12.62
C LYS A 218 -25.71 30.23 13.84
N GLU A 219 -24.72 29.37 14.07
CA GLU A 219 -24.57 28.51 15.26
C GLU A 219 -23.68 29.19 16.30
#